data_AF-A0A150GMC8-F1
#
_entry.id   AF-A0A150GMC8-F1
#
_cell.length_a   1.000
_cell.length_b   1.000
_cell.length_c   1.000
_cell.angle_alpha   90.00
_cell.angle_beta   90.00
_cell.angle_gamma   90.00
#
_symmetry.space_group_name_H-M   'P 1'
#
loop_
_entity.id
_entity.type
_entity.pdbx_description
1 polymer ?
#
loop_
_entity_poly.entity_id
_entity_poly.type
_entity_poly.pdbx_seq_one_letter_code
_entity_poly.pdbx_strand_id
1 'polypeptide(L)'
;MAPRQTRWEGVDGTGKPWVCMTGKKQSPINLPTTKTISRIPRAHQTRWSYPNLVSNGSNIEIINNGHTIQVEWLGAYNAEVDITVPANPTDANRITDVINMTYTDKATTVKATPLQFHFHATSEHLIGGKIYPLELHIVHRVTDLPACASGCFTVTGIMFELTTAGDDNAFLKPILDNAPVREGTMNYLPAGDEIELGNLLPAPTERDYITYEGSLTTPPCSEGLLWHVLTTPQKISLNQWRQYRNAVGMKDCVAKNGTTENHEHKHHRHLLAAEAETHPEDWSCKVVAHGTNFRNVQKVYGRKVKLAQAA
;
A
#
# COMPACT_ATOMS: atom_id res chain seq x y z
N MET A 1 10.42 23.94 -1.94
CA MET A 1 9.52 23.08 -1.14
C MET A 1 8.20 23.02 -1.87
N ALA A 2 7.83 21.87 -2.45
CA ALA A 2 6.53 21.71 -3.11
C ALA A 2 5.39 21.72 -2.07
N PRO A 3 4.22 22.32 -2.35
CA PRO A 3 3.09 22.27 -1.44
C PRO A 3 2.68 20.80 -1.30
N ARG A 4 2.83 20.25 -0.10
CA ARG A 4 2.21 18.97 0.25
C ARG A 4 0.71 19.18 0.06
N GLN A 5 0.02 18.38 -0.75
CA GLN A 5 -1.44 18.35 -0.73
C GLN A 5 -1.86 17.90 0.68
N THR A 6 -2.07 18.86 1.58
CA THR A 6 -2.48 18.62 2.97
C THR A 6 -3.99 18.53 3.09
N ARG A 7 -4.73 18.79 2.00
CA ARG A 7 -6.18 18.81 1.96
C ARG A 7 -6.66 17.98 0.77
N TRP A 8 -7.24 16.82 1.07
CA TRP A 8 -7.93 16.00 0.08
C TRP A 8 -9.43 16.14 0.30
N GLU A 9 -10.03 17.06 -0.42
CA GLU A 9 -11.46 17.32 -0.44
C GLU A 9 -11.95 17.11 -1.87
N GLY A 10 -13.06 16.38 -2.03
CA GLY A 10 -13.55 15.96 -3.33
C GLY A 10 -14.73 15.01 -3.20
N VAL A 11 -15.21 14.50 -4.33
CA VAL A 11 -16.28 13.50 -4.42
C VAL A 11 -15.79 12.33 -5.27
N ASP A 12 -16.30 11.13 -4.99
CA ASP A 12 -16.06 9.98 -5.88
C ASP A 12 -16.92 10.06 -7.15
N GLY A 13 -16.78 9.06 -8.04
CA GLY A 13 -17.53 9.00 -9.30
C GLY A 13 -19.06 8.88 -9.14
N THR A 14 -19.56 8.66 -7.92
CA THR A 14 -21.00 8.64 -7.60
C THR A 14 -21.47 9.95 -6.97
N GLY A 15 -20.58 10.95 -6.82
CA GLY A 15 -20.87 12.21 -6.16
C GLY A 15 -20.81 12.16 -4.63
N LYS A 16 -20.36 11.04 -4.03
CA LYS A 16 -20.24 10.92 -2.58
C LYS A 16 -18.97 11.62 -2.10
N PRO A 17 -19.02 12.48 -1.06
CA PRO A 17 -17.85 13.16 -0.54
C PRO A 17 -16.79 12.21 0.00
N TRP A 18 -15.52 12.52 -0.28
CA TRP A 18 -14.39 11.87 0.37
C TRP A 18 -14.39 12.18 1.86
N VAL A 19 -13.91 11.22 2.67
CA VAL A 19 -13.86 11.37 4.13
C VAL A 19 -12.46 11.66 4.65
N CYS A 20 -11.52 11.99 3.76
CA CYS A 20 -10.11 12.17 4.09
C CYS A 20 -9.85 13.22 5.18
N MET A 21 -10.66 14.28 5.24
CA MET A 21 -10.52 15.39 6.19
C MET A 21 -11.49 15.31 7.38
N THR A 22 -12.52 14.48 7.29
CA THR A 22 -13.64 14.43 8.25
C THR A 22 -13.65 13.15 9.09
N GLY A 23 -13.07 12.07 8.56
CA GLY A 23 -12.95 10.79 9.22
C GLY A 23 -12.11 10.82 10.50
N LYS A 24 -12.46 9.97 11.48
CA LYS A 24 -11.75 9.84 12.77
C LYS A 24 -10.99 8.51 12.89
N LYS A 25 -11.11 7.65 11.88
CA LYS A 25 -10.40 6.39 11.76
C LYS A 25 -9.47 6.36 10.53
N GLN A 26 -8.84 7.49 10.25
CA GLN A 26 -7.94 7.65 9.09
C GLN A 26 -6.58 6.97 9.29
N SER A 27 -5.98 6.54 8.18
CA SER A 27 -4.63 5.97 8.04
C SER A 27 -3.77 6.87 7.13
N PRO A 28 -2.44 6.82 7.21
CA PRO A 28 -1.61 6.04 8.15
C PRO A 28 -1.57 6.66 9.55
N ILE A 29 -0.97 5.98 10.53
CA ILE A 29 -0.73 6.52 11.88
C ILE A 29 0.74 6.36 12.30
N ASN A 30 1.18 7.15 13.27
CA ASN A 30 2.43 6.88 13.99
C ASN A 30 2.17 5.77 15.00
N LEU A 31 2.64 4.57 14.69
CA LEU A 31 2.45 3.38 15.52
C LEU A 31 3.34 3.49 16.76
N PRO A 32 2.81 3.19 17.96
CA PRO A 32 3.62 3.13 19.16
C PRO A 32 4.64 2.00 19.07
N THR A 33 5.72 2.09 19.84
CA THR A 33 6.66 0.97 19.98
C THR A 33 5.97 -0.23 20.63
N THR A 34 6.39 -1.44 20.26
CA THR A 34 5.76 -2.71 20.66
C THR A 34 5.64 -2.92 22.18
N LYS A 35 6.49 -2.28 22.99
CA LYS A 35 6.50 -2.41 24.47
C LYS A 35 5.30 -1.79 25.19
N THR A 36 4.55 -0.87 24.56
CA THR A 36 3.55 -0.05 25.26
C THR A 36 2.10 -0.36 24.88
N ILE A 37 1.86 -1.37 24.04
CA ILE A 37 0.51 -1.71 23.56
C ILE A 37 0.10 -3.11 23.95
N SER A 38 -1.20 -3.25 24.28
CA SER A 38 -1.79 -4.55 24.61
C SER A 38 -1.77 -5.50 23.41
N ARG A 39 -1.77 -6.80 23.69
CA ARG A 39 -1.54 -7.83 22.67
C ARG A 39 -2.82 -8.43 22.11
N ILE A 40 -2.75 -8.91 20.87
CA ILE A 40 -3.68 -9.90 20.31
C ILE A 40 -3.28 -11.29 20.84
N PRO A 41 -4.23 -12.11 21.33
CA PRO A 41 -3.96 -13.50 21.70
C PRO A 41 -3.34 -14.27 20.52
N ARG A 42 -2.36 -15.14 20.78
CA ARG A 42 -1.67 -15.90 19.72
C ARG A 42 -2.62 -16.70 18.82
N ALA A 43 -3.67 -17.28 19.40
CA ALA A 43 -4.69 -18.02 18.66
C ALA A 43 -5.50 -17.14 17.69
N HIS A 44 -5.50 -15.83 17.88
CA HIS A 44 -6.29 -14.86 17.09
C HIS A 44 -5.44 -14.07 16.10
N GLN A 45 -4.15 -14.44 15.95
CA GLN A 45 -3.27 -13.77 15.00
C GLN A 45 -3.63 -14.15 13.56
N THR A 46 -3.51 -13.18 12.67
CA THR A 46 -3.66 -13.35 11.23
C THR A 46 -2.56 -14.26 10.72
N ARG A 47 -2.90 -15.15 9.78
CA ARG A 47 -1.94 -16.04 9.12
C ARG A 47 -1.85 -15.67 7.65
N TRP A 48 -0.64 -15.75 7.12
CA TRP A 48 -0.34 -15.45 5.72
C TRP A 48 0.47 -16.57 5.09
N SER A 49 0.06 -16.97 3.90
CA SER A 49 0.78 -17.81 2.95
C SER A 49 0.63 -17.19 1.57
N TYR A 50 1.75 -16.74 1.00
CA TYR A 50 1.81 -16.14 -0.33
C TYR A 50 2.73 -17.00 -1.21
N PRO A 51 2.20 -17.79 -2.15
CA PRO A 51 3.03 -18.47 -3.15
C PRO A 51 3.62 -17.44 -4.13
N ASN A 52 4.59 -17.85 -4.94
CA ASN A 52 5.14 -16.98 -5.98
C ASN A 52 4.05 -16.62 -7.00
N LEU A 53 4.06 -15.37 -7.45
CA LEU A 53 3.33 -14.94 -8.64
C LEU A 53 4.25 -15.22 -9.84
N VAL A 54 3.82 -16.10 -10.74
CA VAL A 54 4.61 -16.51 -11.92
C VAL A 54 4.00 -15.87 -13.17
N SER A 55 4.82 -15.14 -13.92
CA SER A 55 4.36 -14.50 -15.15
C SER A 55 4.37 -15.46 -16.34
N ASN A 56 3.29 -15.42 -17.14
CA ASN A 56 3.20 -16.02 -18.46
C ASN A 56 3.44 -14.99 -19.60
N GLY A 57 3.83 -13.77 -19.25
CA GLY A 57 4.06 -12.66 -20.18
C GLY A 57 2.87 -11.71 -20.38
N SER A 58 1.70 -12.03 -19.81
CA SER A 58 0.49 -11.18 -19.91
C SER A 58 -0.43 -11.21 -18.70
N ASN A 59 -0.16 -12.05 -17.68
CA ASN A 59 -0.99 -12.19 -16.49
C ASN A 59 -0.56 -11.34 -15.30
N ILE A 60 0.60 -10.68 -15.34
CA ILE A 60 1.08 -9.79 -14.27
C ILE A 60 1.41 -8.43 -14.87
N GLU A 61 0.80 -7.39 -14.34
CA GLU A 61 0.95 -6.01 -14.79
C GLU A 61 1.67 -5.19 -13.72
N ILE A 62 2.71 -4.47 -14.15
CA ILE A 62 3.39 -3.44 -13.36
C ILE A 62 2.88 -2.08 -13.84
N ILE A 63 2.08 -1.42 -13.02
CA ILE A 63 1.28 -0.26 -13.37
C ILE A 63 1.87 0.98 -12.70
N ASN A 64 2.04 2.06 -13.44
CA ASN A 64 2.22 3.40 -12.88
C ASN A 64 0.93 4.19 -13.11
N ASN A 65 0.10 4.30 -12.08
CA ASN A 65 -1.19 5.00 -12.18
C ASN A 65 -1.10 6.50 -11.85
N GLY A 66 0.11 7.07 -11.79
CA GLY A 66 0.34 8.47 -11.39
C GLY A 66 0.28 8.73 -9.87
N HIS A 67 -0.09 7.73 -9.08
CA HIS A 67 -0.14 7.80 -7.61
C HIS A 67 0.80 6.79 -6.95
N THR A 68 1.04 5.65 -7.59
CA THR A 68 1.94 4.59 -7.11
C THR A 68 2.44 3.73 -8.27
N ILE A 69 3.49 2.96 -8.01
CA ILE A 69 3.75 1.72 -8.75
C ILE A 69 2.91 0.62 -8.09
N GLN A 70 2.11 -0.08 -8.87
CA GLN A 70 1.17 -1.11 -8.43
C GLN A 70 1.41 -2.39 -9.23
N VAL A 71 1.20 -3.52 -8.60
CA VAL A 71 1.22 -4.82 -9.25
C VAL A 71 -0.17 -5.44 -9.17
N GLU A 72 -0.69 -5.80 -10.33
CA GLU A 72 -1.94 -6.54 -10.49
C GLU A 72 -1.66 -7.85 -11.21
N TRP A 73 -2.55 -8.82 -11.02
CA TRP A 73 -2.51 -10.08 -11.73
C TRP A 73 -3.89 -10.48 -12.23
N LEU A 74 -3.91 -11.13 -13.39
CA LEU A 74 -5.11 -11.64 -14.02
C LEU A 74 -5.32 -13.10 -13.63
N GLY A 75 -6.52 -13.40 -13.13
CA GLY A 75 -6.92 -14.76 -12.74
C GLY A 75 -6.73 -15.05 -11.25
N ALA A 76 -6.95 -16.32 -10.90
CA ALA A 76 -6.88 -16.76 -9.51
C ALA A 76 -5.44 -16.81 -9.01
N TYR A 77 -5.21 -16.30 -7.81
CA TYR A 77 -3.95 -16.41 -7.10
C TYR A 77 -4.20 -17.13 -5.76
N ASN A 78 -3.50 -18.24 -5.55
CA ASN A 78 -3.76 -19.18 -4.46
C ASN A 78 -3.11 -18.74 -3.13
N ALA A 79 -3.21 -17.46 -2.80
CA ALA A 79 -2.81 -16.98 -1.48
C ALA A 79 -3.78 -17.46 -0.40
N GLU A 80 -3.25 -17.81 0.77
CA GLU A 80 -4.06 -18.15 1.94
C GLU A 80 -3.79 -17.13 3.04
N VAL A 81 -4.76 -16.22 3.23
CA VAL A 81 -4.71 -15.26 4.33
C VAL A 81 -5.95 -15.46 5.20
N ASP A 82 -5.72 -15.89 6.44
CA ASP A 82 -6.78 -16.17 7.41
C ASP A 82 -6.86 -15.04 8.43
N ILE A 83 -8.04 -14.43 8.54
CA ILE A 83 -8.32 -13.41 9.54
C ILE A 83 -9.28 -13.97 10.57
N THR A 84 -8.91 -13.82 11.84
CA THR A 84 -9.74 -14.29 12.96
C THR A 84 -10.95 -13.38 13.15
N VAL A 85 -12.13 -13.98 13.31
CA VAL A 85 -13.39 -13.29 13.64
C VAL A 85 -14.13 -14.06 14.75
N PRO A 86 -15.14 -13.48 15.41
CA PRO A 86 -15.95 -14.21 16.39
C PRO A 86 -16.55 -15.50 15.81
N ALA A 87 -16.65 -16.57 16.61
CA ALA A 87 -17.02 -17.91 16.12
C ALA A 87 -18.38 -18.01 15.40
N ASN A 88 -19.35 -17.16 15.76
CA ASN A 88 -20.68 -17.11 15.15
C ASN A 88 -20.95 -15.67 14.68
N PRO A 89 -20.36 -15.23 13.55
CA PRO A 89 -20.49 -13.86 13.11
C PRO A 89 -21.90 -13.56 12.58
N THR A 90 -22.34 -12.32 12.76
CA THR A 90 -23.61 -11.77 12.31
C THR A 90 -23.37 -10.49 11.51
N ASP A 91 -24.42 -9.87 10.98
CA ASP A 91 -24.32 -8.57 10.28
C ASP A 91 -23.88 -7.40 11.18
N ALA A 92 -23.91 -7.59 12.50
CA ALA A 92 -23.37 -6.63 13.45
C ALA A 92 -21.84 -6.68 13.55
N ASN A 93 -21.22 -7.80 13.17
CA ASN A 93 -19.77 -7.98 13.25
C ASN A 93 -19.04 -7.23 12.13
N ARG A 94 -17.78 -6.89 12.38
CA ARG A 94 -16.90 -6.21 11.43
C ARG A 94 -15.60 -6.99 11.29
N ILE A 95 -14.93 -6.80 10.16
CA ILE A 95 -13.61 -7.42 9.93
C ILE A 95 -12.57 -7.00 10.99
N THR A 96 -12.80 -5.88 11.67
CA THR A 96 -11.93 -5.31 12.69
C THR A 96 -12.17 -5.87 14.11
N ASP A 97 -13.17 -6.73 14.31
CA ASP A 97 -13.60 -7.17 15.64
C ASP A 97 -12.49 -7.87 16.44
N VAL A 98 -11.54 -8.52 15.76
CA VAL A 98 -10.37 -9.18 16.38
C VAL A 98 -9.59 -8.26 17.31
N ILE A 99 -9.58 -6.94 17.05
CA ILE A 99 -8.90 -5.93 17.89
C ILE A 99 -9.49 -5.88 19.32
N ASN A 100 -10.75 -6.27 19.46
CA ASN A 100 -11.47 -6.28 20.74
C ASN A 100 -11.55 -7.66 21.39
N MET A 101 -11.17 -8.72 20.67
CA MET A 101 -11.24 -10.08 21.18
C MET A 101 -10.17 -10.35 22.24
N THR A 102 -10.54 -11.18 23.21
CA THR A 102 -9.75 -11.65 24.35
C THR A 102 -9.41 -13.13 24.19
N TYR A 103 -8.53 -13.68 25.03
CA TYR A 103 -8.11 -15.08 24.93
C TYR A 103 -9.22 -16.09 25.22
N THR A 104 -10.33 -15.68 25.84
CA THR A 104 -11.49 -16.53 26.12
C THR A 104 -12.52 -16.55 25.01
N ASP A 105 -12.44 -15.63 24.05
CA ASP A 105 -13.43 -15.52 23.00
C ASP A 105 -13.29 -16.68 22.01
N LYS A 106 -14.39 -17.36 21.73
CA LYS A 106 -14.43 -18.38 20.68
C LYS A 106 -14.32 -17.69 19.32
N ALA A 107 -13.50 -18.24 18.45
CA ALA A 107 -13.19 -17.64 17.16
C ALA A 107 -13.33 -18.64 16.00
N THR A 108 -13.52 -18.10 14.81
CA THR A 108 -13.37 -18.78 13.52
C THR A 108 -12.51 -17.92 12.60
N THR A 109 -12.27 -18.34 11.36
CA THR A 109 -11.49 -17.57 10.39
C THR A 109 -12.25 -17.33 9.09
N VAL A 110 -12.05 -16.16 8.50
CA VAL A 110 -12.49 -15.80 7.15
C VAL A 110 -11.28 -15.62 6.24
N LYS A 111 -11.47 -15.87 4.94
CA LYS A 111 -10.41 -15.72 3.94
C LYS A 111 -10.33 -14.27 3.46
N ALA A 112 -9.09 -13.78 3.31
CA ALA A 112 -8.78 -12.48 2.73
C ALA A 112 -8.02 -12.67 1.42
N THR A 113 -8.68 -12.40 0.30
CA THR A 113 -8.10 -12.59 -1.04
C THR A 113 -7.31 -11.33 -1.43
N PRO A 114 -6.00 -11.41 -1.69
CA PRO A 114 -5.26 -10.25 -2.18
C PRO A 114 -5.78 -9.84 -3.57
N LEU A 115 -5.83 -8.53 -3.82
CA LEU A 115 -6.28 -7.94 -5.08
C LEU A 115 -5.14 -7.33 -5.88
N GLN A 116 -4.24 -6.65 -5.18
CA GLN A 116 -3.10 -5.94 -5.71
C GLN A 116 -2.12 -5.67 -4.57
N PHE A 117 -0.89 -5.29 -4.92
CA PHE A 117 -0.03 -4.59 -3.97
C PHE A 117 0.64 -3.38 -4.61
N HIS A 118 0.99 -2.39 -3.80
CA HIS A 118 1.59 -1.15 -4.26
C HIS A 118 2.52 -0.55 -3.21
N PHE A 119 3.11 0.60 -3.51
CA PHE A 119 4.25 1.13 -2.75
C PHE A 119 4.11 2.62 -2.42
N HIS A 120 4.77 3.04 -1.35
CA HIS A 120 4.91 4.44 -0.97
C HIS A 120 6.35 4.75 -0.56
N ALA A 121 6.91 5.86 -1.05
CA ALA A 121 8.16 6.41 -0.57
C ALA A 121 7.98 7.86 -0.11
N THR A 122 8.41 8.27 1.10
CA THR A 122 8.81 7.39 2.21
C THR A 122 7.63 6.56 2.73
N SER A 123 7.81 5.76 3.77
CA SER A 123 6.72 5.04 4.42
C SER A 123 5.60 5.98 4.85
N GLU A 124 4.38 5.49 4.76
CA GLU A 124 3.19 6.18 5.22
C GLU A 124 3.07 6.06 6.74
N HIS A 125 3.20 4.83 7.25
CA HIS A 125 3.27 4.57 8.67
C HIS A 125 4.64 4.95 9.22
N LEU A 126 4.64 5.33 10.50
CA LEU A 126 5.83 5.47 11.33
C LEU A 126 5.77 4.41 12.44
N ILE A 127 6.92 3.96 12.92
CA ILE A 127 7.01 3.10 14.11
C ILE A 127 7.87 3.83 15.14
N GLY A 128 7.28 4.21 16.28
CA GLY A 128 7.97 4.99 17.30
C GLY A 128 8.51 6.32 16.77
N GLY A 129 7.84 6.93 15.78
CA GLY A 129 8.30 8.15 15.11
C GLY A 129 9.35 7.93 14.01
N LYS A 130 9.86 6.71 13.79
CA LYS A 130 10.81 6.41 12.70
C LYS A 130 10.07 6.32 11.36
N ILE A 131 10.58 7.03 10.36
CA ILE A 131 10.19 6.93 8.96
C ILE A 131 11.09 5.89 8.26
N TYR A 132 10.50 5.10 7.37
CA TYR A 132 11.20 4.11 6.56
C TYR A 132 11.30 4.57 5.10
N PRO A 133 12.38 4.23 4.37
CA PRO A 133 12.57 4.59 2.96
C PRO A 133 11.41 4.22 2.02
N LEU A 134 10.79 3.06 2.22
CA LEU A 134 9.72 2.53 1.39
C LEU A 134 8.75 1.71 2.28
N GLU A 135 7.48 1.72 1.91
CA GLU A 135 6.44 0.85 2.48
C GLU A 135 5.65 0.20 1.34
N LEU A 136 5.39 -1.10 1.45
CA LEU A 136 4.53 -1.84 0.52
C LEU A 136 3.19 -2.14 1.19
N HIS A 137 2.09 -1.99 0.46
CA HIS A 137 0.74 -2.34 0.88
C HIS A 137 0.17 -3.48 0.03
N ILE A 138 -0.17 -4.61 0.65
CA ILE A 138 -0.94 -5.69 0.02
C ILE A 138 -2.40 -5.51 0.40
N VAL A 139 -3.26 -5.22 -0.57
CA VAL A 139 -4.69 -4.97 -0.36
C VAL A 139 -5.46 -6.26 -0.52
N HIS A 140 -6.26 -6.62 0.47
CA HIS A 140 -7.09 -7.82 0.48
C HIS A 140 -8.57 -7.47 0.53
N ARG A 141 -9.40 -8.33 -0.06
CA ARG A 141 -10.85 -8.32 0.06
C ARG A 141 -11.31 -9.53 0.87
N VAL A 142 -12.29 -9.30 1.73
CA VAL A 142 -13.00 -10.34 2.48
C VAL A 142 -14.46 -10.32 2.08
N THR A 143 -15.01 -11.48 1.72
CA THR A 143 -16.43 -11.66 1.36
C THR A 143 -17.16 -12.64 2.27
N ASP A 144 -16.42 -13.46 3.02
CA ASP A 144 -16.96 -14.64 3.72
C ASP A 144 -17.46 -14.32 5.15
N LEU A 145 -17.53 -13.04 5.51
CA LEU A 145 -18.17 -12.54 6.72
C LEU A 145 -19.54 -11.94 6.34
N PRO A 146 -20.63 -12.17 7.09
CA PRO A 146 -21.97 -11.68 6.71
C PRO A 146 -22.02 -10.19 6.36
N ALA A 147 -21.44 -9.33 7.21
CA ALA A 147 -21.36 -7.88 6.98
C ALA A 147 -20.43 -7.46 5.81
N CYS A 148 -19.69 -8.42 5.22
CA CYS A 148 -18.72 -8.20 4.16
C CYS A 148 -19.16 -8.79 2.81
N ALA A 149 -20.44 -9.15 2.64
CA ALA A 149 -20.95 -9.67 1.37
C ALA A 149 -20.67 -8.73 0.17
N SER A 150 -20.69 -7.40 0.39
CA SER A 150 -20.31 -6.40 -0.62
C SER A 150 -18.79 -6.18 -0.76
N GLY A 151 -18.01 -6.72 0.16
CA GLY A 151 -16.56 -6.58 0.26
C GLY A 151 -16.14 -5.73 1.46
N CYS A 152 -15.46 -6.35 2.42
CA CYS A 152 -14.62 -5.63 3.38
C CYS A 152 -13.17 -5.67 2.91
N PHE A 153 -12.34 -4.77 3.45
CA PHE A 153 -10.95 -4.64 3.06
C PHE A 153 -10.00 -4.73 4.23
N THR A 154 -8.83 -5.29 3.97
CA THR A 154 -7.72 -5.40 4.92
C THR A 154 -6.43 -5.10 4.19
N VAL A 155 -5.46 -4.50 4.88
CA VAL A 155 -4.17 -4.15 4.26
C VAL A 155 -3.03 -4.66 5.12
N THR A 156 -2.07 -5.32 4.48
CA THR A 156 -0.78 -5.67 5.09
C THR A 156 0.27 -4.68 4.63
N GLY A 157 0.79 -3.87 5.55
CA GLY A 157 1.90 -2.95 5.36
C GLY A 157 3.24 -3.58 5.72
N ILE A 158 4.22 -3.46 4.83
CA ILE A 158 5.58 -4.00 4.99
C ILE A 158 6.59 -2.88 4.82
N MET A 159 7.38 -2.63 5.87
CA MET A 159 8.41 -1.60 5.89
C MET A 159 9.68 -2.07 5.20
N PHE A 160 10.42 -1.16 4.57
CA PHE A 160 11.76 -1.40 4.07
C PHE A 160 12.75 -0.41 4.67
N GLU A 161 13.89 -0.88 5.16
CA GLU A 161 14.99 -0.03 5.60
C GLU A 161 16.21 -0.14 4.68
N LEU A 162 16.99 0.94 4.61
CA LEU A 162 18.20 0.98 3.80
C LEU A 162 19.19 -0.07 4.32
N THR A 163 19.69 -0.90 3.41
CA THR A 163 20.81 -1.81 3.71
C THR A 163 22.14 -1.16 3.34
N THR A 164 23.18 -1.43 4.14
CA THR A 164 24.57 -1.07 3.85
C THR A 164 25.34 -2.18 3.14
N ALA A 165 24.74 -3.37 3.00
CA ALA A 165 25.38 -4.53 2.36
C ALA A 165 25.59 -4.35 0.84
N GLY A 166 24.88 -3.38 0.23
CA GLY A 166 25.01 -3.04 -1.19
C GLY A 166 24.12 -3.86 -2.12
N ASP A 167 23.70 -5.07 -1.71
CA ASP A 167 22.88 -5.94 -2.55
C ASP A 167 21.44 -5.43 -2.70
N ASP A 168 20.94 -5.52 -3.94
CA ASP A 168 19.56 -5.25 -4.29
C ASP A 168 18.63 -6.36 -3.76
N ASN A 169 17.46 -5.97 -3.26
CA ASN A 169 16.43 -6.91 -2.82
C ASN A 169 15.83 -7.63 -4.04
N ALA A 170 15.96 -8.96 -4.08
CA ALA A 170 15.48 -9.80 -5.16
C ALA A 170 13.98 -9.67 -5.43
N PHE A 171 13.15 -9.49 -4.39
CA PHE A 171 11.71 -9.27 -4.54
C PHE A 171 11.42 -7.98 -5.34
N LEU A 172 12.16 -6.90 -5.06
CA LEU A 172 11.91 -5.60 -5.69
C LEU A 172 12.41 -5.54 -7.14
N LYS A 173 13.41 -6.35 -7.49
CA LYS A 173 14.06 -6.32 -8.80
C LYS A 173 13.10 -6.47 -9.99
N PRO A 174 12.29 -7.56 -10.12
CA PRO A 174 11.38 -7.73 -11.26
C PRO A 174 10.37 -6.58 -11.37
N ILE A 175 9.97 -5.99 -10.24
CA ILE A 175 9.01 -4.89 -10.20
C ILE A 175 9.65 -3.58 -10.66
N LEU A 176 10.81 -3.22 -10.10
CA LEU A 176 11.48 -1.95 -10.38
C LEU A 176 12.08 -1.91 -11.78
N ASP A 177 12.56 -3.03 -12.31
CA ASP A 177 13.11 -3.13 -13.66
C ASP A 177 12.01 -2.97 -14.74
N ASN A 178 10.78 -3.36 -14.40
CA ASN A 178 9.62 -3.27 -15.30
C ASN A 178 8.67 -2.12 -14.96
N ALA A 179 8.97 -1.29 -13.95
CA ALA A 179 8.11 -0.18 -13.57
C ALA A 179 8.09 0.91 -14.66
N PRO A 180 6.93 1.23 -15.26
CA PRO A 180 6.87 2.30 -16.24
C PRO A 180 7.08 3.66 -15.56
N VAL A 181 7.83 4.54 -16.23
CA VAL A 181 8.05 5.92 -15.76
C VAL A 181 6.89 6.84 -16.16
N ARG A 182 6.19 6.50 -17.25
CA ARG A 182 5.03 7.27 -17.75
C ARG A 182 3.80 6.94 -16.91
N GLU A 183 3.17 7.98 -16.37
CA GLU A 183 1.92 7.86 -15.61
C GLU A 183 0.78 7.37 -16.51
N GLY A 184 -0.17 6.64 -15.94
CA GLY A 184 -1.30 6.05 -16.66
C GLY A 184 -0.92 4.89 -17.60
N THR A 185 0.25 4.28 -17.41
CA THR A 185 0.71 3.15 -18.25
C THR A 185 1.07 1.93 -17.43
N MET A 186 1.15 0.80 -18.11
CA MET A 186 1.56 -0.48 -17.53
C MET A 186 2.60 -1.15 -18.43
N ASN A 187 3.38 -2.04 -17.84
CA ASN A 187 4.18 -3.04 -18.53
C ASN A 187 3.77 -4.42 -18.03
N TYR A 188 3.71 -5.42 -18.90
CA TYR A 188 3.61 -6.80 -18.47
C TYR A 188 4.95 -7.30 -17.94
N LEU A 189 4.92 -8.08 -16.87
CA LEU A 189 6.11 -8.77 -16.40
C LEU A 189 6.51 -9.84 -17.44
N PRO A 190 7.78 -9.96 -17.85
CA PRO A 190 8.23 -10.95 -18.83
C PRO A 190 7.84 -12.40 -18.46
N ALA A 191 7.58 -13.23 -19.47
CA ALA A 191 7.24 -14.63 -19.24
C ALA A 191 8.39 -15.38 -18.55
N GLY A 192 8.08 -16.14 -17.50
CA GLY A 192 9.05 -16.87 -16.69
C GLY A 192 9.62 -16.08 -15.51
N ASP A 193 9.41 -14.77 -15.44
CA ASP A 193 9.77 -13.99 -14.25
C ASP A 193 8.80 -14.29 -13.11
N GLU A 194 9.32 -14.23 -11.88
CA GLU A 194 8.57 -14.51 -10.66
C GLU A 194 8.63 -13.33 -9.68
N ILE A 195 7.53 -13.09 -8.98
CA ILE A 195 7.48 -12.22 -7.81
C ILE A 195 7.27 -13.10 -6.58
N GLU A 196 8.31 -13.20 -5.75
CA GLU A 196 8.35 -14.03 -4.55
C GLU A 196 7.67 -13.32 -3.36
N LEU A 197 6.35 -13.12 -3.43
CA LEU A 197 5.60 -12.34 -2.43
C LEU A 197 5.73 -12.93 -1.01
N GLY A 198 5.91 -14.24 -0.89
CA GLY A 198 6.20 -14.92 0.38
C GLY A 198 7.51 -14.49 1.04
N ASN A 199 8.52 -14.09 0.26
CA ASN A 199 9.83 -13.66 0.77
C ASN A 199 9.79 -12.29 1.46
N LEU A 200 8.70 -11.53 1.30
CA LEU A 200 8.45 -10.33 2.09
C LEU A 200 8.01 -10.62 3.52
N LEU A 201 7.49 -11.81 3.79
CA LEU A 201 7.06 -12.16 5.13
C LEU A 201 8.28 -12.54 5.96
N PRO A 202 8.52 -11.90 7.12
CA PRO A 202 9.48 -12.41 8.08
C PRO A 202 9.17 -13.86 8.44
N ALA A 203 10.19 -14.57 8.92
CA ALA A 203 10.05 -15.90 9.48
C ALA A 203 8.91 -15.91 10.52
N PRO A 204 8.16 -17.02 10.67
CA PRO A 204 7.02 -17.07 11.61
C PRO A 204 7.34 -16.66 13.05
N THR A 205 8.60 -16.83 13.49
CA THR A 205 9.12 -16.43 14.81
C THR A 205 9.46 -14.94 14.93
N GLU A 206 9.46 -14.21 13.82
CA GLU A 206 9.81 -12.78 13.74
C GLU A 206 8.70 -11.94 13.07
N ARG A 207 7.55 -12.57 12.81
CA ARG A 207 6.39 -11.96 12.13
C ARG A 207 5.50 -11.18 13.10
N ASP A 208 6.14 -10.33 13.90
CA ASP A 208 5.44 -9.35 14.73
C ASP A 208 4.70 -8.35 13.83
N TYR A 209 3.48 -7.98 14.22
CA TYR A 209 2.73 -6.95 13.53
C TYR A 209 1.86 -6.12 14.48
N ILE A 210 1.66 -4.86 14.12
CA ILE A 210 0.73 -3.97 14.81
C ILE A 210 -0.56 -3.89 14.00
N THR A 211 -1.70 -4.04 14.67
CA THR A 211 -3.02 -4.01 14.03
C THR A 211 -3.93 -2.96 14.64
N TYR A 212 -4.73 -2.33 13.79
CA TYR A 212 -5.70 -1.30 14.15
C TYR A 212 -6.79 -1.15 13.07
N GLU A 213 -7.88 -0.47 13.43
CA GLU A 213 -8.93 -0.07 12.47
C GLU A 213 -8.56 1.27 11.82
N GLY A 214 -8.50 1.27 10.49
CA GLY A 214 -8.02 2.38 9.69
C GLY A 214 -8.86 2.67 8.45
N SER A 215 -8.22 3.33 7.50
CA SER A 215 -8.82 3.74 6.22
C SER A 215 -7.93 3.40 5.03
N LEU A 216 -8.44 3.61 3.82
CA LEU A 216 -7.57 3.83 2.66
C LEU A 216 -6.68 5.06 2.90
N THR A 217 -5.46 5.03 2.38
CA THR A 217 -4.49 6.15 2.46
C THR A 217 -4.47 7.00 1.21
N THR A 218 -5.42 6.78 0.30
CA THR A 218 -5.72 7.58 -0.88
C THR A 218 -7.22 7.90 -0.92
N PRO A 219 -7.64 8.98 -1.59
CA PRO A 219 -9.06 9.25 -1.82
C PRO A 219 -9.80 8.02 -2.39
N PRO A 220 -11.01 7.70 -1.90
CA PRO A 220 -11.88 8.52 -1.05
C PRO A 220 -11.63 8.40 0.48
N CYS A 221 -10.54 7.75 0.89
CA CYS A 221 -10.14 7.54 2.28
C CYS A 221 -11.18 6.80 3.15
N SER A 222 -11.94 5.87 2.54
CA SER A 222 -12.94 5.04 3.21
C SER A 222 -12.39 4.35 4.46
N GLU A 223 -13.13 4.41 5.56
CA GLU A 223 -12.78 3.83 6.86
C GLU A 223 -13.33 2.39 7.03
N GLY A 224 -12.87 1.70 8.07
CA GLY A 224 -13.34 0.34 8.44
C GLY A 224 -12.39 -0.77 7.95
N LEU A 225 -11.20 -0.41 7.48
CA LEU A 225 -10.17 -1.38 7.07
C LEU A 225 -9.48 -1.96 8.30
N LEU A 226 -9.21 -3.27 8.28
CA LEU A 226 -8.28 -3.89 9.23
C LEU A 226 -6.85 -3.78 8.70
N TRP A 227 -6.01 -3.01 9.39
CA TRP A 227 -4.60 -2.88 9.05
C TRP A 227 -3.74 -3.87 9.81
N HIS A 228 -2.70 -4.39 9.16
CA HIS A 228 -1.61 -5.14 9.74
C HIS A 228 -0.31 -4.50 9.28
N VAL A 229 0.53 -3.98 10.17
CA VAL A 229 1.83 -3.41 9.81
C VAL A 229 2.92 -4.28 10.42
N LEU A 230 3.65 -5.01 9.58
CA LEU A 230 4.75 -5.87 10.02
C LEU A 230 5.86 -4.98 10.61
N THR A 231 6.34 -5.33 11.81
CA THR A 231 7.30 -4.47 12.52
C THR A 231 8.75 -4.77 12.18
N THR A 232 9.02 -5.95 11.61
CA THR A 232 10.34 -6.34 11.11
C THR A 232 10.49 -5.83 9.67
N PRO A 233 11.33 -4.83 9.42
CA PRO A 233 11.47 -4.26 8.08
C PRO A 233 12.27 -5.18 7.16
N GLN A 234 11.88 -5.21 5.90
CA GLN A 234 12.66 -5.75 4.80
C GLN A 234 13.80 -4.80 4.43
N LYS A 235 14.70 -5.23 3.55
CA LYS A 235 15.85 -4.43 3.11
C LYS A 235 15.59 -3.82 1.74
N ILE A 236 16.07 -2.60 1.52
CA ILE A 236 16.14 -1.95 0.20
C ILE A 236 17.52 -1.31 0.01
N SER A 237 18.12 -1.48 -1.17
CA SER A 237 19.39 -0.81 -1.47
C SER A 237 19.19 0.68 -1.75
N LEU A 238 20.25 1.47 -1.66
CA LEU A 238 20.22 2.87 -2.07
C LEU A 238 19.85 3.02 -3.57
N ASN A 239 20.28 2.07 -4.40
CA ASN A 239 19.97 2.08 -5.84
C ASN A 239 18.48 1.87 -6.10
N GLN A 240 17.90 0.82 -5.52
CA GLN A 240 16.47 0.52 -5.65
C GLN A 240 15.60 1.63 -5.09
N TRP A 241 15.99 2.23 -3.95
CA TRP A 241 15.26 3.37 -3.41
C TRP A 241 15.26 4.58 -4.36
N ARG A 242 16.39 4.86 -5.01
CA ARG A 242 16.48 5.91 -6.04
C ARG A 242 15.67 5.57 -7.30
N GLN A 243 15.72 4.33 -7.76
CA GLN A 243 14.94 3.84 -8.91
C GLN A 243 13.44 4.03 -8.67
N TYR A 244 12.94 3.59 -7.52
CA TYR A 244 11.54 3.80 -7.14
C TYR A 244 11.19 5.29 -7.10
N ARG A 245 12.00 6.11 -6.41
CA ARG A 245 11.77 7.57 -6.33
C ARG A 245 11.86 8.28 -7.68
N ASN A 246 12.55 7.71 -8.67
CA ASN A 246 12.53 8.20 -10.05
C ASN A 246 11.23 7.81 -10.76
N ALA A 247 10.74 6.59 -10.58
CA ALA A 247 9.49 6.13 -11.18
C ALA A 247 8.29 6.99 -10.72
N VAL A 248 8.28 7.39 -9.44
CA VAL A 248 7.30 8.35 -8.88
C VAL A 248 7.82 9.80 -8.87
N GLY A 249 8.82 10.10 -9.70
CA GLY A 249 9.56 11.35 -9.73
C GLY A 249 8.77 12.54 -10.30
N MET A 250 9.23 13.74 -9.96
CA MET A 250 8.76 14.97 -10.61
C MET A 250 9.24 15.00 -12.05
N LYS A 251 8.34 15.35 -12.97
CA LYS A 251 8.59 15.35 -14.40
C LYS A 251 8.58 16.77 -14.93
N ASP A 252 9.50 17.05 -15.85
CA ASP A 252 9.48 18.23 -16.69
C ASP A 252 9.02 17.80 -18.09
N CYS A 253 8.01 18.47 -18.62
CA CYS A 253 7.31 18.06 -19.84
C CYS A 253 7.29 19.19 -20.85
N VAL A 254 7.60 18.88 -22.10
CA VAL A 254 7.57 19.82 -23.23
C VAL A 254 6.63 19.33 -24.31
N ALA A 255 5.84 20.23 -24.89
CA ALA A 255 4.99 19.93 -26.04
C ALA A 255 5.87 19.62 -27.27
N LYS A 256 5.50 18.61 -28.05
CA LYS A 256 6.25 18.15 -29.23
C LYS A 256 6.12 19.11 -30.42
N ASN A 257 5.02 19.85 -30.54
CA ASN A 257 4.78 20.86 -31.57
C ASN A 257 4.74 22.26 -30.91
N GLY A 258 5.90 22.89 -30.78
CA GLY A 258 6.03 24.15 -30.04
C GLY A 258 5.30 25.33 -30.67
N THR A 259 4.63 26.13 -29.83
CA THR A 259 4.62 27.58 -29.96
C THR A 259 5.41 28.17 -28.81
N THR A 260 6.41 28.95 -29.17
CA THR A 260 7.16 29.85 -28.28
C THR A 260 6.23 30.97 -27.82
N GLU A 261 5.39 30.72 -26.82
CA GLU A 261 4.81 31.78 -25.99
C GLU A 261 4.93 31.34 -24.53
N ASN A 262 5.87 31.97 -23.82
CA ASN A 262 6.21 31.76 -22.42
C ASN A 262 6.66 30.33 -22.07
N HIS A 263 7.99 30.15 -21.97
CA HIS A 263 8.62 29.04 -21.25
C HIS A 263 8.18 29.04 -19.77
N GLU A 264 6.95 28.61 -19.49
CA GLU A 264 6.55 28.24 -18.14
C GLU A 264 7.12 26.85 -17.87
N HIS A 265 8.33 26.80 -17.31
CA HIS A 265 8.84 25.61 -16.64
C HIS A 265 7.84 25.19 -15.56
N LYS A 266 7.06 24.16 -15.84
CA LYS A 266 5.97 23.72 -14.99
C LYS A 266 6.39 22.47 -14.22
N HIS A 267 7.04 22.66 -13.08
CA HIS A 267 7.39 21.59 -12.13
C HIS A 267 6.14 20.95 -11.50
N HIS A 268 5.69 19.78 -11.96
CA HIS A 268 4.51 19.13 -11.39
C HIS A 268 4.79 17.69 -10.88
N ARG A 269 4.10 17.32 -9.79
CA ARG A 269 4.11 15.96 -9.18
C ARG A 269 3.06 15.01 -9.78
N HIS A 270 2.16 15.54 -10.58
CA HIS A 270 1.11 14.87 -11.34
C HIS A 270 1.03 15.69 -12.63
N LEU A 271 0.98 15.06 -13.80
CA LEU A 271 0.97 15.75 -15.09
C LEU A 271 0.04 16.97 -15.12
N LEU A 272 0.44 17.96 -15.91
CA LEU A 272 -0.31 19.18 -16.19
C LEU A 272 -1.77 18.88 -16.56
N ALA A 273 -2.68 19.37 -15.71
CA ALA A 273 -3.90 20.07 -16.05
C ALA A 273 -4.63 19.59 -17.32
N ALA A 274 -5.41 18.50 -17.24
CA ALA A 274 -6.45 18.07 -18.19
C ALA A 274 -6.05 17.89 -19.69
N GLU A 275 -5.32 18.82 -20.30
CA GLU A 275 -4.85 18.84 -21.67
C GLU A 275 -3.76 17.78 -21.95
N ALA A 276 -2.83 17.54 -21.01
CA ALA A 276 -1.87 16.44 -21.13
C ALA A 276 -2.48 15.06 -20.82
N GLU A 277 -3.60 15.03 -20.09
CA GLU A 277 -4.38 13.79 -19.87
C GLU A 277 -5.22 13.43 -21.10
N THR A 278 -5.70 14.41 -21.86
CA THR A 278 -6.48 14.17 -23.08
C THR A 278 -5.63 13.87 -24.32
N HIS A 279 -4.40 14.39 -24.40
CA HIS A 279 -3.46 14.17 -25.53
C HIS A 279 -2.02 13.89 -25.06
N PRO A 280 -1.77 12.81 -24.29
CA PRO A 280 -0.47 12.54 -23.72
C PRO A 280 0.63 12.22 -24.77
N GLU A 281 0.24 11.87 -26.00
CA GLU A 281 1.11 11.72 -27.16
C GLU A 281 1.80 13.01 -27.60
N ASP A 282 1.22 14.18 -27.27
CA ASP A 282 1.74 15.49 -27.67
C ASP A 282 2.85 15.99 -26.75
N TRP A 283 3.16 15.27 -25.67
CA TRP A 283 4.12 15.69 -24.66
C TRP A 283 5.33 14.76 -24.60
N SER A 284 6.50 15.34 -24.32
CA SER A 284 7.74 14.63 -24.00
C SER A 284 8.15 14.99 -22.59
N CYS A 285 8.18 14.00 -21.69
CA CYS A 285 8.44 14.20 -20.27
C CYS A 285 9.73 13.51 -19.82
N LYS A 286 10.49 14.18 -18.95
CA LYS A 286 11.70 13.63 -18.32
C LYS A 286 11.62 13.77 -16.81
N VAL A 287 12.06 12.75 -16.07
CA VAL A 287 12.22 12.84 -14.61
C VAL A 287 13.37 13.80 -14.29
N VAL A 288 13.08 14.85 -13.52
CA VAL A 288 14.06 15.88 -13.15
C VAL A 288 14.41 15.87 -11.66
N ALA A 289 13.58 15.25 -10.83
CA ALA A 289 13.86 15.10 -9.40
C ALA A 289 13.20 13.86 -8.81
N HIS A 290 13.85 13.28 -7.81
CA HIS A 290 13.29 12.22 -6.99
C HIS A 290 11.96 12.65 -6.34
N GLY A 291 10.93 11.86 -6.53
CA GLY A 291 9.61 12.09 -5.99
C GLY A 291 9.33 11.35 -4.69
N THR A 292 8.05 11.36 -4.36
CA THR A 292 7.45 10.80 -3.14
C THR A 292 5.95 10.68 -3.37
N ASN A 293 5.28 9.75 -2.68
CA ASN A 293 3.86 9.45 -2.88
C ASN A 293 3.17 8.93 -1.60
N PHE A 294 3.55 9.44 -0.43
CA PHE A 294 2.90 9.10 0.85
C PHE A 294 1.88 10.16 1.30
N ARG A 295 0.91 9.73 2.11
CA ARG A 295 -0.02 10.53 2.90
C ARG A 295 0.57 10.83 4.28
N ASN A 296 0.34 12.05 4.77
CA ASN A 296 0.76 12.43 6.13
C ASN A 296 0.11 11.52 7.20
N VAL A 297 0.79 11.34 8.34
CA VAL A 297 0.25 10.65 9.51
C VAL A 297 -1.00 11.32 10.07
N GLN A 298 -1.97 10.49 10.45
CA GLN A 298 -3.28 10.87 10.95
C GLN A 298 -3.36 10.71 12.47
N LYS A 299 -4.27 11.44 13.11
CA LYS A 299 -4.50 11.34 14.56
C LYS A 299 -5.13 10.00 14.91
N VAL A 300 -4.70 9.40 16.02
CA VAL A 300 -5.20 8.09 16.49
C VAL A 300 -6.63 8.18 17.05
N TYR A 301 -7.03 9.33 17.61
CA TYR A 301 -8.38 9.56 18.19
C TYR A 301 -8.82 8.49 19.20
N GLY A 302 -7.89 7.96 20.01
CA GLY A 302 -8.19 6.96 21.03
C GLY A 302 -8.51 5.55 20.51
N ARG A 303 -8.33 5.29 19.20
CA ARG A 303 -8.48 3.95 18.62
C ARG A 303 -7.56 2.94 19.30
N LYS A 304 -8.05 1.70 19.42
CA LYS A 304 -7.24 0.59 19.91
C LYS A 304 -6.19 0.21 18.86
N VAL A 305 -4.95 0.09 19.32
CA VAL A 305 -3.81 -0.40 18.56
C VAL A 305 -3.24 -1.58 19.33
N LYS A 306 -3.05 -2.72 18.65
CA LYS A 306 -2.67 -3.98 19.28
C LYS A 306 -1.42 -4.55 18.66
N LEU A 307 -0.59 -5.19 19.48
CA LEU A 307 0.56 -5.97 19.01
C LEU A 307 0.18 -7.45 18.89
N ALA A 308 0.40 -8.05 17.73
CA ALA A 308 0.56 -9.48 17.61
C ALA A 308 2.06 -9.79 17.68
N GLN A 309 2.47 -10.48 18.74
CA GLN A 309 3.85 -10.91 18.91
C GLN A 309 3.97 -12.34 18.39
N ALA A 310 4.91 -12.56 17.49
CA ALA A 310 5.37 -13.86 17.07
C ALA A 310 5.94 -14.64 18.26
N ALA A 311 6.05 -15.94 18.06
CA ALA A 311 6.37 -16.89 19.11
C ALA A 311 7.85 -17.22 19.21
#